data_AF-A0A7C3FN67-F1
#
_entry.id   AF-A0A7C3FN67-F1
#
_cell.length_a   1.000
_cell.length_b   1.000
_cell.length_c   1.000
_cell.angle_alpha   90.00
_cell.angle_beta   90.00
_cell.angle_gamma   90.00
#
_symmetry.space_group_name_H-M   'P 1'
#
loop_
_entity.id
_entity.type
_entity.pdbx_description
1 polymer ?
#
loop_
_entity_poly.entity_id
_entity_poly.type
_entity_poly.pdbx_seq_one_letter_code
_entity_poly.pdbx_strand_id
1 'polypeptide(L)' 'MAKDVIDLLESYIPEDNPKKWAKLTSTVESRRLELMLLKEILLELRALNKAKLA' A
#
# COMPACT_ATOMS: atom_id res chain seq x y z
N MET A 1 9.10 19.06 4.86
CA MET A 1 9.51 17.78 4.24
C MET A 1 8.25 17.07 3.82
N ALA A 2 8.13 16.69 2.54
CA ALA A 2 6.97 15.93 2.09
C ALA A 2 6.91 14.62 2.91
N LYS A 3 5.78 14.36 3.56
CA LYS A 3 5.53 13.10 4.28
C LYS A 3 5.77 11.95 3.29
N ASP A 4 6.48 10.89 3.70
CA ASP A 4 6.69 9.76 2.79
C ASP A 4 5.32 9.23 2.36
N VAL A 5 5.16 8.98 1.06
CA VAL A 5 3.91 8.45 0.52
C VAL A 5 3.53 7.10 1.15
N ILE A 6 4.51 6.32 1.61
CA ILE A 6 4.27 5.07 2.36
C ILE A 6 3.57 5.38 3.70
N ASP A 7 4.07 6.36 4.46
CA ASP A 7 3.47 6.77 5.74
C ASP A 7 2.03 7.30 5.54
N LEU A 8 1.77 7.93 4.39
CA LEU A 8 0.43 8.37 4.03
C LEU A 8 -0.48 7.16 3.73
N LEU A 9 -0.01 6.20 2.93
CA LEU A 9 -0.78 5.00 2.58
C LEU A 9 -1.12 4.14 3.80
N GLU A 10 -0.19 3.99 4.75
CA GLU A 10 -0.40 3.22 5.97
C GLU A 10 -1.56 3.77 6.81
N SER A 11 -1.77 5.10 6.82
CA SER A 11 -2.91 5.70 7.53
C SER A 11 -4.29 5.28 6.99
N TYR A 12 -4.35 4.73 5.77
CA TYR A 12 -5.58 4.25 5.13
C TYR A 12 -5.72 2.72 5.13
N ILE A 13 -4.65 1.98 5.47
CA ILE A 13 -4.60 0.52 5.49
C ILE A 13 -4.68 0.06 6.96
N PRO A 14 -5.84 -0.45 7.42
CA PRO A 14 -5.97 -0.87 8.81
C PRO A 14 -5.15 -2.13 9.09
N GLU A 15 -4.39 -2.14 10.19
CA GLU A 15 -3.48 -3.24 10.59
C GLU A 15 -4.23 -4.56 10.89
N ASP A 16 -5.49 -4.47 11.35
CA ASP A 16 -6.09 -5.54 12.14
C ASP A 16 -7.11 -6.48 11.45
N ASN A 17 -7.39 -6.40 10.13
CA ASN A 17 -8.44 -7.29 9.59
C ASN A 17 -8.41 -7.59 8.07
N PRO A 18 -7.45 -8.38 7.57
CA PRO A 18 -7.48 -8.88 6.19
C PRO A 18 -8.70 -9.79 5.90
N LYS A 19 -9.25 -10.47 6.93
CA LYS A 19 -10.35 -11.43 6.78
C LYS A 19 -11.74 -10.80 6.60
N LYS A 20 -11.92 -9.51 6.95
CA LYS A 20 -13.21 -8.81 6.74
C LYS A 20 -13.34 -8.19 5.34
N TRP A 21 -12.25 -8.11 4.57
CA TRP A 21 -12.22 -7.52 3.23
C TRP A 21 -12.79 -8.44 2.14
N ALA A 22 -13.14 -9.68 2.50
CA ALA A 22 -13.78 -10.65 1.61
C ALA A 22 -15.11 -10.14 1.02
N LYS A 23 -15.73 -9.10 1.61
CA LYS A 23 -16.78 -8.33 0.94
C LYS A 23 -16.18 -7.17 0.14
N LEU A 24 -15.55 -7.50 -1.00
CA LEU A 24 -15.11 -6.54 -2.04
C LEU A 24 -16.27 -5.80 -2.72
N THR A 25 -17.50 -5.93 -2.21
CA THR A 25 -18.67 -5.19 -2.69
C THR A 25 -18.66 -3.72 -2.23
N SER A 26 -17.88 -3.38 -1.19
CA SER A 26 -17.70 -2.00 -0.75
C SER A 26 -16.58 -1.32 -1.53
N THR A 27 -16.88 -0.17 -2.14
CA THR A 27 -15.89 0.68 -2.83
C THR A 27 -14.72 1.05 -1.92
N VAL A 28 -14.93 1.23 -0.62
CA VAL A 28 -13.85 1.59 0.32
C VAL A 28 -12.88 0.43 0.51
N GLU A 29 -13.39 -0.79 0.69
CA GLU A 29 -12.53 -1.97 0.90
C GLU A 29 -11.78 -2.33 -0.40
N SER A 30 -12.41 -2.18 -1.56
CA SER A 30 -11.72 -2.38 -2.85
C SER A 30 -10.58 -1.38 -3.05
N ARG A 31 -10.79 -0.09 -2.71
CA ARG A 31 -9.73 0.92 -2.76
C ARG A 31 -8.61 0.63 -1.76
N ARG A 32 -8.91 0.14 -0.56
CA ARG A 32 -7.86 -0.26 0.40
C ARG A 32 -6.99 -1.38 -0.15
N LEU A 33 -7.59 -2.38 -0.80
CA LEU A 33 -6.84 -3.45 -1.46
C LEU A 33 -5.92 -2.90 -2.56
N GLU A 34 -6.43 -2.00 -3.39
CA GLU A 34 -5.62 -1.32 -4.42
C GLU A 34 -4.45 -0.55 -3.80
N LEU A 35 -4.68 0.18 -2.70
CA LEU A 35 -3.62 0.92 -2.00
C LEU A 35 -2.54 0.00 -1.42
N MET A 36 -2.91 -1.17 -0.92
CA MET A 36 -1.92 -2.17 -0.47
C MET A 36 -1.05 -2.65 -1.63
N LEU A 37 -1.66 -2.98 -2.77
CA LEU A 37 -0.91 -3.41 -3.95
C LEU A 37 0.04 -2.32 -4.44
N LEU A 38 -0.42 -1.06 -4.49
CA LEU A 38 0.39 0.08 -4.88
C LEU A 38 1.56 0.32 -3.93
N LYS A 39 1.37 0.11 -2.61
CA LYS A 39 2.44 0.18 -1.61
C LYS A 39 3.54 -0.83 -1.92
N GLU A 40 3.19 -2.10 -2.15
CA GLU A 40 4.17 -3.15 -2.44
C GLU A 40 4.94 -2.87 -3.74
N ILE A 41 4.25 -2.49 -4.82
CA ILE A 41 4.89 -2.11 -6.09
C ILE A 41 5.89 -0.96 -5.86
N LEU A 42 5.53 0.04 -5.06
CA LEU A 42 6.44 1.15 -4.77
C LEU A 42 7.68 0.71 -3.98
N LEU A 43 7.54 -0.21 -3.02
CA LEU A 43 8.67 -0.77 -2.29
C LEU A 43 9.60 -1.56 -3.20
N GLU A 44 9.06 -2.37 -4.10
CA GLU A 44 9.83 -3.11 -5.12
C GLU A 44 10.60 -2.15 -6.04
N LEU A 45 9.93 -1.11 -6.56
CA LEU A 45 10.58 -0.10 -7.40
C LEU A 45 11.72 0.63 -6.67
N ARG A 46 11.54 0.95 -5.39
CA ARG A 46 12.60 1.56 -4.57
C ARG A 46 13.77 0.60 -4.38
N ALA A 47 13.51 -0.70 -4.16
CA ALA A 47 14.55 -1.72 -4.04
C ALA A 47 15.34 -1.87 -5.35
N LEU A 48 14.65 -1.96 -6.49
CA LEU A 48 15.27 -2.03 -7.81
C LEU A 48 16.12 -0.79 -8.11
N ASN A 49 15.62 0.40 -7.76
CA ASN A 49 16.37 1.64 -7.96
C ASN A 49 17.64 1.69 -7.10
N LYS A 50 17.57 1.21 -5.84
CA LYS A 50 18.76 1.07 -4.99
C LYS A 50 19.77 0.08 -5.56
N ALA A 51 19.31 -1.07 -6.06
CA ALA A 51 20.17 -2.08 -6.68
C ALA A 51 20.83 -1.58 -7.98
N LYS A 52 20.13 -0.74 -8.76
CA LYS A 52 20.69 -0.11 -9.97
C LYS A 52 21.78 0.93 -9.66
N LEU A 53 21.72 1.55 -8.49
CA LEU A 53 22.63 2.62 -8.05
C LEU A 53 23.79 2.10 -7.17
N ALA A 54 23.82 0.80 -6.87
CA ALA A 54 24.87 0.10 -6.12
C ALA A 54 25.87 -0.56 -7.07
#